data_AF-A0A969HZB0-F1
#
_entry.id   AF-A0A969HZB0-F1
#
_cell.length_a   1.000
_cell.length_b   1.000
_cell.length_c   1.000
_cell.angle_alpha   90.00
_cell.angle_beta   90.00
_cell.angle_gamma   90.00
#
_symmetry.space_group_name_H-M   'P 1'
#
loop_
_entity.id
_entity.type
_entity.pdbx_description
1 polymer ?
#
loop_
_entity_poly.entity_id
_entity_poly.type
_entity_poly.pdbx_seq_one_letter_code
_entity_poly.pdbx_strand_id
1 'polypeptide(L)' 'MLAELQPHCAALGADLAVVDVDSDAQLLRRYGLKVPVLLLDGEPVCHGRLDLAELRRLMRGRE' A
#
# COMPACT_ATOMS: atom_id res chain seq x y z
N MET A 1 -2.65 -9.29 0.00
CA MET A 1 -2.62 -7.82 0.06
C MET A 1 -3.46 -7.14 -1.02
N LEU A 2 -3.10 -7.17 -2.32
CA LEU A 2 -3.84 -6.42 -3.36
C LEU A 2 -5.33 -6.77 -3.42
N ALA A 3 -5.66 -8.07 -3.52
CA ALA A 3 -7.05 -8.54 -3.56
C ALA A 3 -7.86 -8.18 -2.30
N GLU A 4 -7.19 -8.08 -1.14
CA GLU A 4 -7.83 -7.67 0.11
C GLU A 4 -8.05 -6.16 0.15
N LEU A 5 -7.15 -5.37 -0.44
CA LEU A 5 -7.18 -3.91 -0.42
C LEU A 5 -8.20 -3.34 -1.42
N GLN A 6 -8.33 -3.95 -2.58
CA GLN A 6 -9.17 -3.51 -3.70
C GLN A 6 -10.62 -3.17 -3.31
N PRO A 7 -11.37 -4.02 -2.57
CA PRO A 7 -12.74 -3.67 -2.16
C PRO A 7 -12.79 -2.51 -1.16
N HIS A 8 -11.74 -2.29 -0.35
CA HIS A 8 -11.69 -1.18 0.61
C HIS A 8 -11.40 0.15 -0.07
N CYS A 9 -10.48 0.19 -1.03
CA CYS A 9 -10.24 1.39 -1.84
C CYS A 9 -11.50 1.81 -2.60
N ALA A 10 -12.20 0.84 -3.22
CA ALA A 10 -13.46 1.10 -3.90
C ALA A 10 -14.54 1.68 -2.96
N ALA A 11 -14.67 1.14 -1.75
CA ALA A 11 -15.63 1.62 -0.75
C ALA A 11 -15.30 3.02 -0.20
N LEU A 12 -14.03 3.39 -0.17
CA LEU A 12 -13.55 4.66 0.36
C LEU A 12 -13.33 5.72 -0.72
N GLY A 13 -13.50 5.38 -2.01
CA GLY A 13 -13.19 6.27 -3.13
C GLY A 13 -11.69 6.60 -3.23
N ALA A 14 -10.82 5.73 -2.72
CA ALA A 14 -9.38 5.92 -2.74
C ALA A 14 -8.76 5.34 -4.02
N ASP A 15 -7.82 6.07 -4.60
CA ASP A 15 -7.03 5.58 -5.74
C ASP A 15 -6.05 4.48 -5.32
N LEU A 16 -5.94 3.46 -6.16
CA LEU A 16 -5.03 2.34 -5.95
C LEU A 16 -4.17 2.13 -7.19
N ALA A 17 -2.87 2.38 -7.05
CA ALA A 17 -1.87 2.11 -8.08
C ALA A 17 -1.02 0.89 -7.70
N VAL A 18 -0.87 -0.04 -8.65
CA VAL A 18 0.06 -1.17 -8.52
C VAL A 18 1.32 -0.82 -9.28
N VAL A 19 2.46 -0.82 -8.58
CA VAL A 19 3.77 -0.54 -9.15
C VAL A 19 4.62 -1.80 -9.06
N ASP A 20 5.23 -2.18 -10.18
CA ASP A 20 6.24 -3.23 -10.20
C ASP A 20 7.56 -2.71 -9.62
N VAL A 21 7.99 -3.31 -8.52
CA VAL A 21 9.21 -2.89 -7.82
C VAL A 21 10.47 -3.19 -8.65
N ASP A 22 10.44 -4.25 -9.47
CA ASP A 22 11.61 -4.73 -10.22
C ASP A 22 11.92 -3.81 -11.42
N SER A 23 10.93 -3.06 -11.89
CA SER A 23 11.05 -2.11 -12.99
C SER A 23 11.72 -0.78 -12.61
N ASP A 24 11.92 -0.49 -11.32
CA ASP A 24 12.56 0.74 -10.84
C ASP A 24 13.73 0.40 -9.89
N ALA A 25 14.95 0.81 -10.27
CA ALA A 25 16.16 0.49 -9.50
C ALA A 25 16.17 1.11 -8.09
N GLN A 26 15.52 2.24 -7.85
CA GLN A 26 15.40 2.83 -6.52
C GLN A 26 14.41 2.06 -5.66
N LEU A 27 13.24 1.71 -6.23
CA LEU A 27 12.24 0.90 -5.54
C LEU A 27 12.77 -0.49 -5.24
N LEU A 28 13.45 -1.14 -6.19
CA LEU A 28 14.07 -2.46 -6.01
C LEU A 28 15.06 -2.46 -4.84
N ARG A 29 15.95 -1.45 -4.77
CA ARG A 29 16.91 -1.31 -3.66
C ARG A 29 16.23 -1.07 -2.32
N ARG A 30 15.11 -0.34 -2.29
CA ARG A 30 14.42 0.04 -1.05
C ARG A 30 13.45 -1.04 -0.54
N TYR A 31 12.79 -1.75 -1.45
CA TYR A 31 11.62 -2.60 -1.15
C TYR A 31 11.69 -4.01 -1.75
N GLY A 32 12.69 -4.37 -2.56
CA GLY A 32 12.74 -5.66 -3.25
C GLY A 32 12.61 -6.89 -2.35
N LEU A 33 13.10 -6.83 -1.11
CA LEU A 33 12.98 -7.92 -0.12
C LEU A 33 11.75 -7.79 0.80
N LYS A 34 10.91 -6.77 0.60
CA LYS A 34 9.75 -6.45 1.45
C LYS A 34 8.43 -6.57 0.69
N VAL A 35 8.48 -6.91 -0.60
CA VAL A 35 7.29 -7.09 -1.43
C VAL A 35 6.38 -8.17 -0.80
N PRO A 36 5.06 -7.94 -0.75
CA PRO A 36 4.35 -6.73 -1.18
C PRO A 36 4.43 -5.59 -0.13
N VAL A 37 4.62 -4.35 -0.59
CA VAL A 37 4.65 -3.12 0.26
C VAL A 37 3.48 -2.21 -0.10
N LEU A 38 2.80 -1.67 0.91
CA LEU A 38 1.75 -0.67 0.76
C LEU A 38 2.29 0.71 1.16
N LEU A 39 2.15 1.66 0.24
CA LEU A 39 2.43 3.07 0.46
C LEU A 39 1.10 3.83 0.55
N LEU A 40 0.99 4.73 1.51
CA LEU A 40 -0.11 5.70 1.61
C LEU A 40 0.50 7.09 1.45
N ASP A 41 0.12 7.82 0.41
CA ASP A 41 0.68 9.13 0.05
C ASP A 41 2.23 9.13 -0.05
N GLY A 42 2.80 8.03 -0.54
CA GLY A 42 4.25 7.85 -0.68
C GLY A 42 4.98 7.34 0.58
N GLU A 43 4.28 7.21 1.71
CA GLU A 43 4.86 6.72 2.97
C GLU A 43 4.54 5.24 3.20
N PRO A 44 5.52 4.39 3.56
CA PRO A 44 5.29 2.96 3.74
C PRO A 44 4.51 2.71 5.03
N VAL A 45 3.31 2.12 4.90
CA VAL A 45 2.42 1.84 6.03
C VAL A 45 2.38 0.37 6.42
N CYS A 46 2.74 -0.53 5.49
CA CYS A 46 2.65 -1.98 5.69
C CYS A 46 3.54 -2.74 4.69
N HIS A 47 4.08 -3.89 5.10
CA HIS A 47 4.73 -4.85 4.20
C HIS A 47 4.39 -6.31 4.58
N GLY A 48 4.33 -7.19 3.59
CA GLY A 48 4.05 -8.62 3.78
C GLY A 48 2.57 -8.93 4.04
N ARG A 49 2.01 -8.46 5.17
CA ARG A 49 0.62 -8.72 5.57
C ARG A 49 -0.15 -7.43 5.82
N LEU A 50 -1.30 -7.30 5.17
CA LEU A 50 -2.18 -6.14 5.32
C LEU A 50 -2.81 -6.09 6.72
N ASP A 51 -2.63 -4.96 7.40
CA ASP A 51 -3.41 -4.61 8.59
C ASP A 51 -4.52 -3.62 8.21
N LEU A 52 -5.74 -4.17 8.04
CA LEU A 52 -6.92 -3.38 7.69
C LEU A 52 -7.38 -2.44 8.80
N ALA A 53 -7.10 -2.76 10.07
CA ALA A 53 -7.50 -1.91 11.17
C ALA A 53 -6.65 -0.65 11.20
N GLU A 54 -5.32 -0.80 11.06
CA GLU A 54 -4.39 0.32 11.02
C GLU A 54 -4.56 1.15 9.75
N LEU A 55 -4.76 0.51 8.59
CA LEU A 55 -5.05 1.24 7.34
C LEU A 55 -6.28 2.15 7.49
N ARG A 56 -7.39 1.63 8.02
CA ARG A 56 -8.61 2.44 8.25
C ARG A 56 -8.37 3.56 9.24
N ARG A 57 -7.53 3.34 10.26
CA ARG A 57 -7.17 4.39 11.21
C ARG A 57 -6.38 5.51 10.53
N LEU A 58 -5.39 5.17 9.71
CA LEU A 58 -4.56 6.13 8.98
C LEU A 58 -5.38 6.94 7.97
N MET A 59 -6.33 6.30 7.28
CA MET A 59 -7.21 6.99 6.31
C MET A 59 -8.19 7.97 6.96
N ARG A 60 -8.70 7.66 8.16
CA ARG A 60 -9.60 8.58 8.90
C ARG A 60 -8.90 9.85 9.41
N GLY A 61 -7.58 9.83 9.54
CA GLY A 61 -6.82 10.97 10.07
C GLY A 61 -6.38 11.99 9.02
N ARG A 62 -6.79 11.84 7.76
CA ARG A 62 -6.29 12.59 6.59
C ARG A 62 -7.40 13.35 5.83
N GLU A 63 -8.41 13.84 6.54
CA GLU A 63 -9.50 14.67 6.00
C GLU A 63 -9.04 16.08 5.56
#